data_AF-A0AAN7F438-F1
#
_entry.id   AF-A0AAN7F438-F1
#
_cell.length_a   1.000
_cell.length_b   1.000
_cell.length_c   1.000
_cell.angle_alpha   90.00
_cell.angle_beta   90.00
_cell.angle_gamma   90.00
#
_symmetry.space_group_name_H-M   'P 1'
#
loop_
_entity.id
_entity.type
_entity.pdbx_description
1 polymer ?
#
loop_
_entity_poly.entity_id
_entity_poly.type
_entity_poly.pdbx_seq_one_letter_code
_entity_poly.pdbx_strand_id
1 'polypeptide(L)' 'MAIEKMVEGRLRKYFEDVVLMEQKFVMNDTINVKMLLNNLSKEVGSPVKIGNFFRMEVGEGIQRLEESTASEPVAQAV' A
#
# COMPACT_ATOMS: atom_id res chain seq x y z
N MET A 1 28.39 13.22 -4.49
CA MET A 1 28.50 12.11 -3.52
C MET A 1 27.49 12.12 -2.38
N ALA A 2 27.43 13.10 -1.48
CA ALA A 2 26.48 13.05 -0.34
C ALA A 2 25.00 13.17 -0.80
N ILE A 3 24.72 14.08 -1.73
CA ILE A 3 23.38 14.29 -2.29
C ILE A 3 22.90 13.05 -3.07
N GLU A 4 23.78 12.42 -3.85
CA GLU A 4 23.43 11.19 -4.59
C GLU A 4 23.02 10.05 -3.66
N LYS A 5 23.77 9.84 -2.56
CA LYS A 5 23.42 8.84 -1.55
C LYS A 5 22.08 9.15 -0.85
N MET A 6 21.77 10.43 -0.63
CA MET A 6 20.47 10.84 -0.09
C MET A 6 19.31 10.62 -1.07
N VAL A 7 19.56 10.77 -2.37
CA VAL A 7 18.56 10.50 -3.42
C VAL A 7 18.34 9.00 -3.56
N GLU A 8 19.41 8.21 -3.57
CA GLU A 8 19.35 6.74 -3.64
C GLU A 8 18.57 6.15 -2.46
N GLY A 9 18.83 6.60 -1.23
CA GLY A 9 18.09 6.15 -0.05
C GLY A 9 16.60 6.49 -0.12
N ARG A 10 16.25 7.69 -0.61
CA ARG A 10 14.85 8.08 -0.82
C ARG A 10 14.18 7.26 -1.92
N LEU A 11 14.89 6.97 -3.00
CA LEU A 11 14.39 6.16 -4.10
C LEU A 11 14.16 4.71 -3.65
N ARG A 12 15.05 4.16 -2.83
CA ARG A 12 14.88 2.83 -2.23
C ARG A 12 13.63 2.75 -1.37
N LYS A 13 13.41 3.75 -0.52
CA LYS A 13 12.20 3.83 0.30
C LYS A 13 10.94 3.95 -0.56
N TYR A 14 10.98 4.75 -1.62
CA TYR A 14 9.87 4.87 -2.56
C TYR A 14 9.51 3.51 -3.19
N PHE A 15 10.49 2.69 -3.56
CA PHE A 15 10.23 1.35 -4.06
C PHE A 15 9.63 0.41 -3.00
N GLU A 16 10.10 0.48 -1.76
CA GLU A 16 9.52 -0.28 -0.64
C GLU A 16 8.05 0.11 -0.37
N ASP A 17 7.67 1.37 -0.61
CA ASP A 17 6.32 1.87 -0.36
C ASP A 17 5.36 1.62 -1.54
N VAL A 18 5.84 1.65 -2.79
CA VAL A 18 4.99 1.66 -4.00
C VAL A 18 4.98 0.32 -4.76
N VAL A 19 6.06 -0.46 -4.69
CA VAL A 19 6.18 -1.70 -5.47
C VAL A 19 5.70 -2.89 -4.63
N LEU A 20 4.58 -3.51 -5.03
CA LEU A 20 3.96 -4.63 -4.32
C LEU A 20 4.96 -5.72 -3.90
N MET A 21 5.94 -6.04 -4.75
CA MET A 21 6.93 -7.09 -4.47
C MET A 21 7.91 -6.72 -3.35
N GLU A 22 8.24 -5.44 -3.21
CA GLU A 22 9.21 -4.93 -2.23
C GLU A 22 8.53 -4.46 -0.94
N GLN A 23 7.21 -4.27 -0.96
CA GLN A 23 6.39 -3.96 0.21
C GLN A 23 6.52 -5.02 1.32
N LYS A 24 6.48 -4.56 2.57
CA LYS A 24 6.36 -5.42 3.74
C LYS A 24 5.00 -6.12 3.75
N PHE A 25 5.00 -7.37 4.18
CA PHE A 25 3.78 -8.15 4.22
C PHE A 25 2.92 -7.76 5.43
N VAL A 26 1.65 -7.42 5.21
CA VAL A 26 0.74 -6.90 6.25
C VAL A 26 0.57 -7.82 7.45
N MET A 27 0.66 -9.15 7.26
CA MET A 27 0.55 -10.11 8.36
C MET A 27 1.89 -10.38 9.06
N ASN A 28 3.01 -10.01 8.44
CA ASN A 28 4.35 -10.19 9.00
C ASN A 28 5.31 -9.13 8.46
N ASP A 29 5.52 -8.08 9.24
CA ASP A 29 6.37 -6.93 8.89
C ASP A 29 7.87 -7.27 8.77
N THR A 30 8.27 -8.50 9.12
CA THR A 30 9.66 -8.96 9.03
C THR A 30 10.03 -9.41 7.62
N ILE A 31 9.05 -9.74 6.77
CA ILE A 31 9.27 -10.23 5.41
C ILE A 31 8.59 -9.32 4.39
N ASN A 32 9.19 -9.22 3.19
CA ASN A 32 8.54 -8.60 2.05
C ASN A 32 7.78 -9.65 1.21
N VAL A 33 6.90 -9.17 0.33
CA VAL A 33 6.05 -10.04 -0.51
C VAL A 33 6.88 -10.95 -1.42
N LYS A 34 8.03 -10.48 -1.91
CA LYS A 34 8.96 -11.29 -2.71
C LYS A 34 9.54 -12.47 -1.92
N MET A 35 9.95 -12.26 -0.66
CA MET A 35 10.42 -13.34 0.21
C MET A 35 9.30 -14.32 0.53
N LEU A 36 8.08 -13.83 0.77
CA LEU A 36 6.90 -14.68 0.97
C LEU A 36 6.67 -15.61 -0.22
N LEU A 37 6.66 -15.07 -1.45
CA LEU A 37 6.48 -15.87 -2.67
C LEU A 37 7.59 -16.91 -2.87
N ASN A 38 8.83 -16.55 -2.54
CA ASN A 38 9.96 -17.49 -2.62
C ASN A 38 9.85 -18.62 -1.61
N ASN A 39 9.42 -18.33 -0.38
CA ASN A 39 9.19 -19.35 0.65
C ASN A 39 8.04 -20.28 0.24
N LEU A 40 6.93 -19.71 -0.22
CA LEU A 40 5.79 -20.47 -0.71
C LEU A 40 6.16 -21.35 -1.91
N SER A 41 6.97 -20.84 -2.85
CA SER A 41 7.45 -21.62 -3.99
C SER A 41 8.29 -22.84 -3.56
N LYS A 42 9.06 -22.71 -2.47
CA LYS A 42 9.84 -23.82 -1.90
C LYS A 42 8.94 -24.83 -1.19
N GLU A 43 7.94 -24.38 -0.45
CA GLU A 43 6.97 -25.24 0.24
C GLU A 43 6.12 -26.06 -0.74
N VAL A 44 5.68 -25.42 -1.83
CA VAL A 44 4.82 -26.04 -2.86
C VAL A 44 5.65 -26.86 -3.87
N GLY A 45 6.96 -26.62 -3.99
CA GLY A 45 7.83 -27.28 -4.96
C GLY A 45 7.61 -26.83 -6.42
N SER A 46 6.94 -25.69 -6.62
CA SER A 46 6.60 -25.12 -7.93
C SER A 46 6.76 -23.59 -7.90
N PRO A 47 7.16 -22.94 -9.01
CA PRO A 47 7.28 -21.49 -9.06
C PRO A 47 5.91 -20.80 -8.88
N VAL A 48 5.75 -20.09 -7.76
CA VAL A 48 4.58 -19.25 -7.50
C VAL A 48 4.90 -17.81 -7.87
N LYS A 49 4.08 -17.22 -8.74
CA LYS A 49 4.23 -15.84 -9.20
C LYS A 49 2.89 -15.11 -9.16
N ILE A 50 2.96 -13.81 -8.87
CA ILE A 50 1.82 -12.91 -9.06
C ILE A 50 1.81 -12.51 -10.53
N GLY A 51 0.72 -12.80 -11.23
CA GLY A 51 0.50 -12.39 -12.62
C GLY A 51 0.06 -10.93 -12.68
N ASN A 52 -1.24 -10.70 -12.43
CA ASN A 52 -1.85 -9.38 -12.39
C ASN A 52 -2.61 -9.21 -11.07
N PHE A 53 -2.72 -7.98 -10.61
CA PHE A 53 -3.60 -7.60 -9.51
C PHE A 53 -4.35 -6.33 -9.88
N PHE A 54 -5.52 -6.13 -9.27
CA PHE A 54 -6.32 -4.93 -9.41
C PHE A 54 -6.84 -4.53 -8.04
N ARG A 55 -6.68 -3.26 -7.67
CA ARG A 55 -7.19 -2.68 -6.44
C ARG A 55 -8.27 -1.68 -6.85
N MET A 56 -9.47 -1.84 -6.33
CA MET A 56 -10.55 -0.88 -6.45
C MET A 56 -10.88 -0.31 -5.08
N GLU A 57 -11.17 0.97 -5.03
CA GLU A 57 -11.71 1.62 -3.84
C GLU A 57 -12.97 2.40 -4.21
N VAL A 58 -14.00 2.32 -3.36
CA VAL A 58 -15.24 3.06 -3.59
C VAL A 58 -14.94 4.55 -3.48
N GLY A 59 -15.17 5.29 -4.56
CA GLY A 59 -14.89 6.72 -4.64
C GLY A 59 -13.45 7.07 -5.03
N GLU A 60 -12.67 6.13 -5.56
CA GLU A 60 -11.35 6.40 -6.11
C GLU A 60 -11.41 7.53 -7.17
N GLY A 61 -10.62 8.58 -6.96
CA GLY A 61 -10.60 9.75 -7.85
C GLY A 61 -11.77 10.73 -7.69
N ILE A 62 -12.72 10.48 -6.80
CA ILE A 62 -13.77 11.45 -6.46
C ILE A 62 -13.21 12.44 -5.44
N GLN A 63 -13.15 13.72 -5.80
CA GLN A 63 -12.84 14.78 -4.86
C GLN A 63 -14.01 14.88 -3.89
N ARG A 64 -13.78 14.56 -2.60
CA ARG A 64 -14.77 14.76 -1.55
C ARG A 64 -15.10 16.26 -1.54
N LEU A 65 -16.29 16.62 -2.03
CA LEU A 65 -16.85 17.94 -1.75
C LEU A 65 -16.99 17.98 -0.24
N GLU A 66 -16.19 18.82 0.42
CA GLU A 66 -16.46 19.19 1.80
C GLU A 66 -17.76 20.02 1.79
N GLU A 67 -18.90 19.34 1.68
CA GLU A 67 -20.20 19.92 1.96
C GLU A 67 -20.22 20.21 3.46
N SER A 68 -19.86 21.45 3.77
CA SER A 68 -20.14 22.18 5.00
C SER A 68 -20.98 21.40 6.01
N THR A 69 -20.33 20.80 7.00
CA THR A 69 -20.92 20.43 8.29
C THR A 69 -21.23 21.70 9.10
N ALA A 70 -22.05 22.59 8.53
CA ALA A 70 -22.39 23.89 9.11
C ALA A 70 -23.88 24.24 9.00
N SER A 71 -24.80 23.27 8.79
CA SER A 71 -26.23 23.60 8.72
C SER A 71 -27.22 22.52 9.16
N GLU A 72 -26.93 21.79 10.23
CA GLU A 72 -28.00 21.17 11.01
C GLU A 72 -27.83 21.58 12.49
N PRO A 73 -28.42 22.71 12.93
CA PRO A 73 -28.68 22.88 14.35
C PRO A 73 -29.65 21.76 14.74
N VAL A 74 -29.21 20.86 15.60
CA VAL A 74 -30.09 19.89 16.27
C VAL A 74 -31.05 20.67 17.15
N ALA A 75 -32.12 21.17 16.54
CA ALA A 75 -33.29 21.69 17.20
C ALA A 75 -34.14 20.49 17.61
N GLN A 76 -34.16 20.23 18.92
CA GLN A 76 -35.24 19.62 19.71
C GLN A 76 -35.79 18.25 19.29
N ALA A 77 -35.56 17.25 20.15
CA ALA A 77 -36.62 16.36 20.62
C ALA A 77 -36.22 15.68 21.94
N VAL A 78 -36.99 16.01 22.99
CA VAL A 78 -37.11 15.43 24.36
C VAL A 78 -36.01 15.74 25.36
#